data_AF-A0A7Z2VJL0-F1
#
_entry.id   AF-A0A7Z2VJL0-F1
#
_cell.length_a   1.000
_cell.length_b   1.000
_cell.length_c   1.000
_cell.angle_alpha   90.00
_cell.angle_beta   90.00
_cell.angle_gamma   90.00
#
_symmetry.space_group_name_H-M   'P 1'
#
loop_
_entity.id
_entity.type
_entity.pdbx_description
1 polymer ?
#
loop_
_entity_poly.entity_id
_entity_poly.type
_entity_poly.pdbx_seq_one_letter_code
_entity_poly.pdbx_strand_id
1 'polypeptide(L)'
;MEPGDEIGIRIEKIGTLTNENLYVGYENFDDNPSEIVASDIAPGEWWASGADDDNETFITGHPAAASYYGFFNNSKAVKVEYSGPTVNSGYNGQWEAYATVGEDRWNSIQDD
;
A
#
# COMPACT_ATOMS: atom_id res chain seq x y z
N MET A 1 -21.47 7.62 0.43
CA MET A 1 -20.82 7.67 -0.89
C MET A 1 -21.84 7.54 -2.01
N GLU A 2 -21.89 8.55 -2.88
CA GLU A 2 -22.65 8.51 -4.13
C GLU A 2 -21.73 7.97 -5.26
N PRO A 3 -22.28 7.37 -6.32
CA PRO A 3 -21.48 7.00 -7.48
C PRO A 3 -20.90 8.25 -8.16
N GLY A 4 -19.62 8.53 -7.97
CA GLY A 4 -18.92 9.68 -8.56
C GLY A 4 -17.97 10.43 -7.63
N ASP A 5 -17.88 10.05 -6.36
CA ASP A 5 -16.87 10.60 -5.44
C ASP A 5 -15.48 10.09 -5.88
N GLU A 6 -14.67 10.96 -6.50
CA GLU A 6 -13.27 10.67 -6.83
C GLU A 6 -12.43 10.73 -5.55
N ILE A 7 -11.89 9.59 -5.11
CA ILE A 7 -10.77 9.57 -4.16
C ILE A 7 -9.56 10.17 -4.89
N GLY A 8 -9.27 11.44 -4.61
CA GLY A 8 -8.11 12.13 -5.16
C GLY A 8 -6.83 11.59 -4.53
N ILE A 9 -6.20 10.58 -5.12
CA ILE A 9 -4.86 10.13 -4.71
C ILE A 9 -3.85 11.16 -5.21
N ARG A 10 -3.31 11.98 -4.31
CA ARG A 10 -2.20 12.86 -4.63
C ARG A 10 -0.89 12.13 -4.35
N ILE A 11 -0.29 11.55 -5.38
CA ILE A 11 1.08 11.03 -5.31
C ILE A 11 2.03 12.23 -5.34
N GLU A 12 2.30 12.84 -4.19
CA GLU A 12 3.43 13.77 -4.06
C GLU A 12 4.72 12.97 -4.16
N LYS A 13 5.31 12.92 -5.36
CA LYS A 13 6.63 12.35 -5.57
C LYS A 13 7.65 13.02 -4.65
N ILE A 14 8.10 12.33 -3.61
CA ILE A 14 9.46 12.43 -3.08
C ILE A 14 9.96 11.03 -2.67
N GLY A 15 10.14 10.16 -3.66
CA GLY A 15 11.06 9.04 -3.49
C GLY A 15 12.47 9.62 -3.45
N THR A 16 13.07 9.72 -2.27
CA THR A 16 14.52 9.84 -2.19
C THR A 16 15.05 8.43 -2.41
N LEU A 17 15.50 8.14 -3.63
CA LEU A 17 16.38 7.00 -3.82
C LEU A 17 17.63 7.30 -2.98
N THR A 18 17.79 6.62 -1.85
CA THR A 18 19.15 6.32 -1.41
C THR A 18 19.70 5.32 -2.42
N ASN A 19 21.01 5.05 -2.42
CA ASN A 19 21.56 4.04 -3.31
C ASN A 19 21.05 2.62 -2.98
N GLU A 20 20.21 2.46 -1.96
CA GLU A 20 19.87 1.19 -1.31
C GLU A 20 18.35 0.96 -1.24
N ASN A 21 17.53 2.00 -0.99
CA ASN A 21 16.11 1.84 -0.68
C ASN A 21 15.17 2.71 -1.54
N LEU A 22 13.92 2.25 -1.69
CA LEU A 22 12.81 3.02 -2.26
C LEU A 22 11.82 3.42 -1.17
N TYR A 23 11.59 4.74 -1.05
CA TYR A 23 10.56 5.29 -0.18
C TYR A 23 9.36 5.76 -0.99
N VAL A 24 8.17 5.26 -0.65
CA VAL A 24 6.90 5.70 -1.25
C VAL A 24 5.98 6.25 -0.17
N GLY A 25 5.62 7.52 -0.29
CA GLY A 25 4.67 8.20 0.58
C GLY A 25 3.32 8.37 -0.09
N TYR A 26 2.26 8.07 0.65
CA TYR A 26 0.87 8.22 0.23
C TYR A 26 0.16 9.22 1.15
N GLU A 27 -0.62 10.09 0.53
CA GLU A 27 -1.61 10.94 1.19
C GLU A 27 -2.98 10.64 0.57
N ASN A 28 -3.83 9.99 1.35
CA ASN A 28 -5.15 9.54 0.94
C ASN A 28 -6.20 10.45 1.56
N PHE A 29 -6.82 11.29 0.72
CA PHE A 29 -7.87 12.18 1.15
C PHE A 29 -9.17 11.40 1.31
N ASP A 30 -9.70 11.42 2.53
CA ASP A 30 -10.95 10.80 2.91
C ASP A 30 -11.61 11.75 3.91
N ASP A 31 -12.68 12.41 3.46
CA ASP A 31 -13.39 13.42 4.25
C ASP A 31 -14.25 12.82 5.37
N ASN A 32 -14.32 11.48 5.45
CA ASN A 32 -14.98 10.76 6.52
C ASN A 32 -14.14 9.60 7.06
N PRO A 33 -13.13 9.87 7.92
CA PRO A 33 -12.26 8.83 8.49
C PRO A 33 -12.98 7.72 9.27
N SER A 34 -14.25 7.92 9.64
CA SER A 34 -15.05 6.90 10.31
C SER A 34 -15.52 5.78 9.38
N GLU A 35 -15.47 6.00 8.07
CA GLU A 35 -15.82 5.02 7.04
C GLU A 35 -14.61 4.18 6.59
N ILE A 36 -13.39 4.50 7.02
CA ILE A 36 -12.17 3.75 6.68
C ILE A 36 -12.29 2.30 7.14
N VAL A 37 -12.18 1.38 6.19
CA VAL A 37 -12.16 -0.06 6.42
C VAL A 37 -10.71 -0.51 6.56
N ALA A 38 -10.32 -0.99 7.74
CA ALA A 38 -8.99 -1.54 7.95
C ALA A 38 -9.00 -2.73 8.93
N SER A 39 -8.69 -3.89 8.40
CA SER A 39 -8.47 -5.13 9.13
C SER A 39 -7.17 -5.07 9.94
N ASP A 40 -7.17 -5.74 11.10
CA ASP A 40 -5.95 -5.90 11.93
C ASP A 40 -5.07 -7.06 11.46
N ILE A 41 -5.55 -7.88 10.52
CA ILE A 41 -4.87 -9.07 10.00
C ILE A 41 -5.13 -9.26 8.51
N ALA A 42 -4.18 -9.92 7.84
CA ALA A 42 -4.31 -10.44 6.49
C ALA A 42 -4.09 -11.96 6.51
N PRO A 43 -5.14 -12.78 6.74
CA PRO A 43 -5.01 -14.22 6.89
C PRO A 43 -4.86 -14.90 5.51
N GLY A 44 -3.72 -14.70 4.86
CA GLY A 44 -3.39 -15.26 3.55
C GLY A 44 -3.06 -14.17 2.55
N GLU A 45 -3.67 -14.26 1.37
CA GLU A 45 -3.40 -13.39 0.21
C GLU A 45 -4.25 -12.13 0.17
N TRP A 46 -4.95 -11.77 1.24
CA TRP A 46 -5.73 -10.53 1.31
C TRP A 46 -6.08 -10.18 2.77
N TRP A 47 -6.55 -8.96 3.00
CA TRP A 47 -7.05 -8.55 4.32
C TRP A 47 -8.37 -9.24 4.69
N ALA A 48 -8.59 -9.40 6.00
CA ALA A 48 -9.71 -10.17 6.54
C ALA A 48 -11.10 -9.64 6.13
N SER A 49 -11.25 -8.33 5.94
CA SER A 49 -12.53 -7.73 5.53
C SER A 49 -12.90 -8.04 4.07
N GLY A 50 -11.92 -8.33 3.21
CA GLY A 50 -12.10 -8.42 1.76
C GLY A 50 -12.08 -7.08 1.03
N ALA A 51 -12.12 -5.94 1.72
CA ALA A 51 -12.33 -4.62 1.15
C ALA A 51 -11.69 -3.51 2.01
N ASP A 52 -10.49 -3.73 2.51
CA ASP A 52 -9.74 -2.69 3.24
C ASP A 52 -9.39 -1.53 2.29
N ASP A 53 -9.42 -0.30 2.80
CA ASP A 53 -8.83 0.85 2.12
C ASP A 53 -7.30 0.75 2.20
N ASP A 54 -6.65 0.72 1.05
CA ASP A 54 -5.25 0.36 0.92
C ASP A 54 -4.45 1.23 -0.05
N ASN A 55 -3.14 1.09 0.07
CA ASN A 55 -2.16 1.65 -0.85
C ASN A 55 -1.41 0.52 -1.52
N GLU A 56 -1.38 0.53 -2.85
CA GLU A 56 -0.71 -0.49 -3.65
C GLU A 56 0.52 0.11 -4.36
N THR A 57 1.72 -0.39 -4.06
CA THR A 57 2.93 -0.13 -4.86
C THR A 57 3.27 -1.35 -5.70
N PHE A 58 3.40 -1.15 -7.01
CA PHE A 58 3.94 -2.15 -7.93
C PHE A 58 5.32 -1.73 -8.41
N ILE A 59 6.31 -2.60 -8.20
CA ILE A 59 7.68 -2.42 -8.72
C ILE A 59 7.89 -3.35 -9.90
N THR A 60 8.32 -2.78 -11.02
CA THR A 60 8.71 -3.51 -12.24
C THR A 60 10.10 -3.07 -12.68
N GLY A 61 10.83 -3.94 -13.39
CA GLY A 61 12.10 -3.56 -14.02
C GLY A 61 13.36 -3.83 -13.19
N HIS A 62 13.30 -4.63 -12.13
CA HIS A 62 14.51 -5.15 -11.49
C HIS A 62 15.30 -6.00 -12.51
N PRO A 63 16.61 -5.75 -12.76
CA PRO A 63 17.35 -6.36 -13.86
C PRO A 63 17.42 -7.89 -13.84
N ALA A 64 17.27 -8.50 -12.65
CA ALA A 64 17.21 -9.95 -12.47
C ALA A 64 15.77 -10.50 -12.39
N ALA A 65 14.75 -9.64 -12.39
CA ALA A 65 13.35 -10.02 -12.27
C ALA A 65 12.70 -10.09 -13.66
N ALA A 66 12.27 -11.28 -14.06
CA ALA A 66 11.31 -11.44 -15.16
C ALA A 66 9.86 -11.13 -14.69
N SER A 67 9.71 -10.41 -13.58
CA SER A 67 8.55 -10.36 -12.71
C SER A 67 8.29 -8.96 -12.13
N TYR A 68 7.12 -8.79 -11.52
CA TYR A 68 6.78 -7.64 -10.68
C TYR A 68 6.81 -8.04 -9.20
N TYR A 69 6.88 -7.03 -8.34
CA TYR A 69 6.64 -7.14 -6.91
C TYR A 69 5.50 -6.19 -6.53
N GLY A 70 4.61 -6.64 -5.65
CA GLY A 70 3.53 -5.83 -5.08
C GLY A 70 3.73 -5.65 -3.58
N PHE A 71 3.64 -4.42 -3.10
CA PHE A 71 3.82 -4.04 -1.70
C PHE A 71 2.63 -3.18 -1.27
N PHE A 72 1.70 -3.79 -0.52
CA PHE A 72 0.43 -3.17 -0.20
C PHE A 72 0.25 -3.03 1.32
N ASN A 73 -0.32 -1.92 1.76
CA ASN A 73 -0.66 -1.71 3.17
C ASN A 73 -2.02 -1.01 3.31
N ASN A 74 -2.79 -1.37 4.33
CA ASN A 74 -3.97 -0.62 4.73
C ASN A 74 -3.62 0.58 5.63
N SER A 75 -4.62 1.36 6.06
CA SER A 75 -4.47 2.51 6.97
C SER A 75 -3.99 2.16 8.39
N LYS A 76 -3.90 0.87 8.72
CA LYS A 76 -3.29 0.34 9.96
C LYS A 76 -1.87 -0.22 9.75
N ALA A 77 -1.30 -0.03 8.56
CA ALA A 77 -0.01 -0.58 8.14
C ALA A 77 0.07 -2.12 8.14
N VAL A 78 -1.07 -2.82 8.06
CA VAL A 78 -1.07 -4.27 7.89
C VAL A 78 -0.65 -4.58 6.45
N LYS A 79 0.46 -5.31 6.32
CA LYS A 79 1.15 -5.58 5.04
C LYS A 79 0.55 -6.77 4.30
N VAL A 80 0.50 -6.65 2.98
CA VAL A 80 0.26 -7.72 2.01
C VAL A 80 1.29 -7.57 0.89
N GLU A 81 1.84 -8.67 0.41
CA GLU A 81 2.90 -8.64 -0.61
C GLU A 81 2.85 -9.81 -1.58
N TYR A 82 3.34 -9.57 -2.80
CA TYR A 82 3.33 -10.57 -3.87
C TYR A 82 4.57 -10.47 -4.74
N SER A 83 4.88 -11.59 -5.40
CA SER A 83 5.76 -11.63 -6.57
C SER A 83 5.04 -12.24 -7.77
N GLY A 84 5.43 -11.80 -8.97
CA GLY A 84 4.96 -12.35 -10.25
C GLY A 84 6.02 -13.21 -10.97
N PRO A 85 5.81 -13.59 -12.24
CA PRO A 85 4.68 -13.23 -13.10
C PRO A 85 3.39 -14.02 -12.81
N THR A 86 3.50 -15.23 -12.27
CA THR A 86 2.36 -15.92 -11.63
C THR A 86 2.27 -15.38 -10.20
N VAL A 87 1.07 -14.98 -9.77
CA VAL A 87 0.86 -14.48 -8.41
C VAL A 87 1.39 -15.48 -7.39
N ASN A 88 2.31 -15.01 -6.56
CA ASN A 88 2.87 -15.75 -5.44
C ASN A 88 2.77 -14.89 -4.18
N SER A 89 1.77 -15.21 -3.36
CA SER A 89 1.50 -14.61 -2.05
C SER A 89 2.38 -15.16 -0.93
N GLY A 90 3.23 -16.16 -1.21
CA GLY A 90 4.28 -16.62 -0.31
C GLY A 90 5.57 -15.81 -0.44
N TYR A 91 5.56 -14.71 -1.21
CA TYR A 91 6.66 -13.75 -1.21
C TYR A 91 6.82 -13.13 0.19
N ASN A 92 8.07 -12.85 0.56
CA ASN A 92 8.41 -12.30 1.88
C ASN A 92 9.57 -11.32 1.69
N GLY A 93 9.26 -10.17 1.12
CA GLY A 93 10.19 -9.06 0.95
C GLY A 93 10.63 -8.50 2.29
N GLN A 94 11.70 -7.72 2.30
CA GLN A 94 12.15 -7.02 3.50
C GLN A 94 11.80 -5.55 3.34
N TRP A 95 10.57 -5.20 3.69
CA TRP A 95 10.06 -3.83 3.59
C TRP A 95 9.23 -3.49 4.83
N GLU A 96 9.08 -2.21 5.12
CA GLU A 96 8.28 -1.70 6.23
C GLU A 96 7.15 -0.80 5.75
N ALA A 97 6.07 -0.80 6.52
CA ALA A 97 4.93 0.07 6.32
C ALA A 97 4.65 0.85 7.61
N TYR A 98 4.39 2.14 7.45
CA TYR A 98 3.95 3.02 8.53
C TYR A 98 2.69 3.73 8.08
N ALA A 99 1.70 3.86 8.96
CA ALA A 99 0.46 4.55 8.64
C ALA A 99 -0.01 5.42 9.80
N THR A 100 -0.73 6.49 9.48
CA THR A 100 -1.37 7.37 10.46
C THR A 100 -2.67 7.91 9.89
N VAL A 101 -3.76 7.72 10.64
CA VAL A 101 -5.08 8.27 10.32
C VAL A 101 -5.22 9.63 10.99
N GLY A 102 -5.55 10.65 10.20
CA GLY A 102 -5.85 12.01 10.64
C GLY A 102 -7.36 12.30 10.66
N GLU A 103 -7.72 13.59 10.71
CA GLU A 103 -9.12 14.03 10.75
C GLU A 103 -9.79 14.11 9.37
N ASP A 104 -9.01 14.23 8.29
CA ASP A 104 -9.50 14.46 6.92
C ASP A 104 -8.72 13.65 5.86
N ARG A 105 -7.85 12.76 6.31
CA ARG A 105 -6.96 11.95 5.48
C ARG A 105 -6.35 10.81 6.29
N TRP A 106 -5.73 9.88 5.58
CA TRP A 106 -4.73 9.01 6.17
C TRP A 106 -3.48 8.99 5.30
N ASN A 107 -2.34 8.82 5.96
CA ASN A 107 -1.04 8.80 5.30
C ASN A 107 -0.38 7.45 5.52
N SER A 108 0.40 7.00 4.54
CA SER A 108 1.33 5.89 4.75
C SER A 108 2.68 6.10 4.08
N ILE A 109 3.68 5.40 4.61
CA ILE A 109 5.02 5.32 4.05
C ILE A 109 5.36 3.85 3.89
N GLN A 110 5.88 3.48 2.72
CA GLN A 110 6.49 2.18 2.43
C GLN A 110 8.00 2.38 2.22
N ASP A 111 8.81 1.52 2.83
CA ASP A 111 10.28 1.52 2.76
C ASP A 111 10.77 0.10 2.45
N ASP A 112 11.35 -0.12 1.27
CA ASP A 112 11.99 -1.38 0.82
C ASP A 112 13.52 -1.23 0.81
#